data_AF-A0AAU1HC55-F1
#
_entry.id   AF-A0AAU1HC55-F1
#
_cell.length_a   1.000
_cell.length_b   1.000
_cell.length_c   1.000
_cell.angle_alpha   90.00
_cell.angle_beta   90.00
_cell.angle_gamma   90.00
#
_symmetry.space_group_name_H-M   'P 1'
#
loop_
_entity.id
_entity.type
_entity.pdbx_description
1 polymer ?
#
loop_
_entity_poly.entity_id
_entity_poly.type
_entity_poly.pdbx_seq_one_letter_code
_entity_poly.pdbx_strand_id
1 'polypeptide(L)'
;MTQPDIPGTPARSAPSPEGPRPLRRITLTALSVFLTAWALCWIKAYAVNDDLPNTCHDIRRQRFPTEVACASADGTLTGGNPGWLVALFFASLVVTVLCGGLALAVSSATRGR
;
A
#
# COMPACT_ATOMS: atom_id res chain seq x y z
N MET A 1 63.86 -18.09 10.36
CA MET A 1 62.87 -17.00 10.26
C MET A 1 61.50 -17.65 10.20
N THR A 2 60.77 -17.61 11.30
CA THR A 2 59.49 -18.30 11.50
C THR A 2 58.37 -17.28 11.36
N GLN A 3 57.41 -17.54 10.47
CA GLN A 3 56.24 -16.70 10.23
C GLN A 3 55.22 -16.92 11.37
N PRO A 4 54.68 -15.87 12.02
CA PRO A 4 53.66 -16.07 13.03
C PRO A 4 52.28 -16.24 12.37
N ASP A 5 51.64 -17.39 12.64
CA ASP A 5 50.22 -17.61 12.37
C ASP A 5 49.38 -16.71 13.29
N ILE A 6 48.59 -15.82 12.69
CA ILE A 6 47.57 -15.04 13.43
C ILE A 6 46.29 -15.88 13.50
N PRO A 7 45.83 -16.29 14.70
CA PRO A 7 44.62 -17.07 14.83
C PRO A 7 43.37 -16.20 14.70
N GLY A 8 42.46 -16.62 13.81
CA GLY A 8 41.03 -16.45 14.00
C GLY A 8 40.48 -15.03 13.95
N THR A 9 40.52 -14.39 12.78
CA THR A 9 39.46 -13.42 12.49
C THR A 9 38.21 -14.23 12.12
N PRO A 10 37.11 -14.21 12.91
CA PRO A 10 35.87 -14.82 12.46
C PRO A 10 35.50 -14.12 11.16
N ALA A 11 35.42 -14.89 10.07
CA ALA A 11 34.91 -14.41 8.81
C ALA A 11 33.55 -13.77 9.09
N ARG A 12 33.49 -12.43 9.04
CA ARG A 12 32.25 -11.67 9.15
C ARG A 12 31.36 -12.20 8.04
N SER A 13 30.44 -13.09 8.41
CA SER A 13 29.51 -13.72 7.50
C SER A 13 28.76 -12.55 6.87
N ALA A 14 29.05 -12.26 5.60
CA ALA A 14 28.28 -11.27 4.87
C ALA A 14 26.82 -11.72 5.00
N PRO A 15 25.89 -10.84 5.41
CA PRO A 15 24.49 -11.20 5.49
C PRO A 15 24.10 -11.75 4.12
N SER A 16 23.74 -13.04 4.09
CA SER A 16 23.26 -13.68 2.87
C SER A 16 22.13 -12.80 2.34
N PRO A 17 22.18 -12.33 1.09
CA PRO A 17 21.14 -11.45 0.56
C PRO A 17 19.81 -12.18 0.74
N GLU A 18 18.96 -11.67 1.63
CA GLU A 18 17.63 -12.23 1.83
C GLU A 18 16.98 -12.31 0.44
N GLY A 19 16.69 -13.52 -0.02
CA GLY A 19 16.14 -13.71 -1.37
C GLY A 19 14.83 -12.94 -1.58
N PRO A 20 14.19 -13.01 -2.76
CA PRO A 20 12.98 -12.22 -3.07
C PRO A 20 11.73 -12.56 -2.23
N ARG A 21 11.81 -13.51 -1.29
CA ARG A 21 10.68 -14.00 -0.47
C ARG A 21 10.07 -12.92 0.45
N PRO A 22 10.85 -12.18 1.27
CA PRO A 22 10.36 -11.03 2.03
C PRO A 22 9.67 -9.97 1.17
N LEU A 23 10.27 -9.55 0.06
CA LEU A 23 9.68 -8.57 -0.87
C LEU A 23 8.31 -9.01 -1.39
N ARG A 24 8.19 -10.29 -1.77
CA ARG A 24 6.92 -10.87 -2.21
C ARG A 24 5.87 -10.86 -1.09
N ARG A 25 6.26 -11.23 0.14
CA ARG A 25 5.33 -11.21 1.30
C ARG A 25 4.85 -9.79 1.60
N ILE A 26 5.76 -8.82 1.67
CA ILE A 26 5.43 -7.40 1.91
C ILE A 26 4.48 -6.90 0.83
N THR A 27 4.76 -7.20 -0.44
CA THR A 27 3.91 -6.79 -1.56
C THR A 27 2.49 -7.37 -1.45
N LEU A 28 2.36 -8.66 -1.12
CA LEU A 28 1.06 -9.32 -0.95
C LEU A 28 0.28 -8.76 0.23
N THR A 29 0.94 -8.51 1.36
CA THR A 29 0.31 -7.91 2.55
C THR A 29 -0.12 -6.47 2.27
N ALA A 30 0.73 -5.67 1.63
CA ALA A 30 0.36 -4.31 1.23
C ALA A 30 -0.80 -4.33 0.24
N LEU A 31 -0.79 -5.25 -0.72
CA LEU A 31 -1.88 -5.41 -1.69
C LEU A 31 -3.20 -5.80 -1.01
N SER A 32 -3.18 -6.70 -0.03
CA SER A 32 -4.40 -7.09 0.68
C SER A 32 -4.97 -5.93 1.50
N VAL A 33 -4.11 -5.14 2.16
CA VAL A 33 -4.51 -3.92 2.87
C VAL A 33 -5.12 -2.91 1.89
N PHE A 34 -4.47 -2.70 0.74
CA PHE A 34 -4.97 -1.82 -0.32
C PHE A 34 -6.35 -2.24 -0.81
N LEU A 35 -6.52 -3.53 -1.15
CA LEU A 35 -7.80 -4.05 -1.66
C LEU A 35 -8.90 -3.97 -0.59
N THR A 36 -8.57 -4.22 0.68
CA THR A 36 -9.52 -4.09 1.79
C THR A 36 -9.94 -2.64 1.97
N ALA A 37 -8.99 -1.70 2.01
CA ALA A 37 -9.30 -0.27 2.10
C ALA A 37 -10.10 0.22 0.88
N TRP A 38 -9.75 -0.25 -0.32
CA TRP A 38 -10.47 0.04 -1.55
C TRP A 38 -11.93 -0.44 -1.47
N ALA A 39 -12.15 -1.68 -1.04
CA ALA A 39 -13.48 -2.26 -0.89
C ALA A 39 -14.32 -1.48 0.14
N LEU A 40 -13.72 -1.06 1.26
CA LEU A 40 -14.40 -0.23 2.26
C LEU A 40 -14.83 1.12 1.70
N CYS A 41 -13.94 1.82 0.97
CA CYS A 41 -14.27 3.07 0.28
C CYS A 41 -15.40 2.87 -0.74
N TRP A 42 -15.35 1.76 -1.49
CA TRP A 42 -16.36 1.43 -2.50
C TRP A 42 -17.73 1.15 -1.88
N ILE A 43 -17.79 0.27 -0.88
CA ILE A 43 -19.03 -0.09 -0.17
C ILE A 43 -19.65 1.18 0.44
N LYS A 44 -18.84 2.02 1.08
CA LYS A 44 -19.33 3.26 1.64
C LYS A 44 -19.93 4.19 0.57
N ALA A 45 -19.24 4.35 -0.56
CA ALA A 45 -19.69 5.22 -1.64
C ALA A 45 -20.96 4.73 -2.35
N TYR A 46 -21.08 3.43 -2.63
CA TYR A 46 -22.13 2.88 -3.51
C TYR A 46 -23.13 1.95 -2.85
N ALA A 47 -22.87 1.42 -1.65
CA ALA A 47 -23.83 0.59 -0.93
C ALA A 47 -24.48 1.36 0.23
N VAL A 48 -23.75 2.31 0.84
CA VAL A 48 -24.26 3.10 1.97
C VAL A 48 -24.74 4.48 1.52
N ASN A 49 -23.97 5.15 0.67
CA ASN A 49 -24.25 6.53 0.26
C ASN A 49 -24.92 6.65 -1.12
N ASP A 50 -25.42 5.55 -1.70
CA ASP A 50 -26.02 5.60 -3.05
C ASP A 50 -27.33 6.40 -3.09
N ASP A 51 -28.01 6.51 -1.95
CA ASP A 51 -29.24 7.31 -1.78
C ASP A 51 -28.97 8.76 -1.36
N LEU A 52 -27.78 9.12 -0.86
CA LEU A 52 -27.44 10.53 -0.57
C LEU A 52 -27.74 11.52 -1.73
N PRO A 53 -27.58 11.16 -3.02
CA PRO A 53 -27.91 12.02 -4.15
C PRO A 53 -29.36 12.52 -4.21
N ASN A 54 -30.32 11.80 -3.63
CA ASN A 54 -31.73 12.15 -3.73
C ASN A 54 -32.19 13.15 -2.65
N THR A 55 -31.37 13.36 -1.62
CA THR A 55 -31.70 14.16 -0.42
C THR A 55 -30.72 15.32 -0.21
N CYS A 56 -29.60 15.35 -0.93
CA CYS A 56 -28.58 16.38 -0.81
C CYS A 56 -28.68 17.46 -1.88
N HIS A 57 -28.41 18.70 -1.46
CA HIS A 57 -28.40 19.86 -2.34
C HIS A 57 -27.14 19.92 -3.21
N ASP A 58 -25.97 19.52 -2.67
CA ASP A 58 -24.72 19.43 -3.42
C ASP A 58 -23.96 18.12 -3.10
N ILE A 59 -23.51 17.42 -4.15
CA ILE A 59 -22.92 16.09 -4.09
C ILE A 59 -21.48 16.16 -4.57
N ARG A 60 -20.54 15.83 -3.69
CA ARG A 60 -19.12 15.69 -4.01
C ARG A 60 -18.82 14.23 -4.33
N ARG A 61 -18.43 13.95 -5.58
CA ARG A 61 -18.00 12.62 -6.01
C ARG A 61 -16.50 12.62 -6.31
N GLN A 62 -15.74 11.81 -5.58
CA GLN A 62 -14.34 11.54 -5.87
C GLN A 62 -14.20 10.11 -6.38
N ARG A 63 -13.44 9.94 -7.46
CA ARG A 63 -13.25 8.61 -8.07
C ARG A 63 -12.14 7.79 -7.41
N PHE A 64 -11.20 8.44 -6.71
CA PHE A 64 -10.05 7.76 -6.14
C PHE A 64 -9.42 8.51 -4.95
N PRO A 65 -9.44 7.94 -3.74
CA PRO A 65 -10.30 6.81 -3.32
C PRO A 65 -11.77 7.13 -3.60
N THR A 66 -12.56 6.09 -3.90
CA THR A 66 -13.99 6.27 -4.21
C THR A 66 -14.69 6.92 -3.03
N GLU A 67 -15.40 8.02 -3.28
CA GLU A 67 -16.13 8.76 -2.26
C GLU A 67 -17.37 9.41 -2.86
N VAL A 68 -18.47 9.31 -2.12
CA VAL A 68 -19.70 10.08 -2.35
C VAL A 68 -20.01 10.76 -1.02
N ALA A 69 -19.91 12.09 -1.01
CA ALA A 69 -20.16 12.91 0.17
C ALA A 69 -21.18 14.00 -0.16
N CYS A 70 -21.94 14.40 0.84
CA CYS A 70 -22.86 15.53 0.74
C CYS A 70 -22.29 16.75 1.43
N ALA A 71 -22.33 17.89 0.74
CA ALA A 71 -22.08 19.18 1.34
C ALA A 71 -23.43 19.78 1.80
N SER A 72 -23.57 19.99 3.10
CA SER A 72 -24.68 20.78 3.63
C SER A 72 -24.50 22.26 3.28
N ALA A 73 -25.59 23.02 3.29
CA ALA A 73 -25.57 24.48 3.09
C ALA A 73 -24.67 25.21 4.12
N ASP A 74 -24.51 24.62 5.31
CA ASP A 74 -23.65 25.14 6.38
C ASP A 74 -22.15 24.79 6.18
N GLY A 75 -21.79 24.16 5.06
CA GLY A 75 -20.43 23.76 4.72
C GLY A 75 -19.95 22.47 5.38
N THR A 76 -20.80 21.78 6.15
CA THR A 76 -20.48 20.48 6.74
C THR A 76 -20.51 19.39 5.68
N LEU A 77 -19.46 18.54 5.66
CA LEU A 77 -19.36 17.38 4.77
C LEU A 77 -19.78 16.11 5.51
N THR A 78 -20.84 15.47 5.04
CA THR A 78 -21.31 14.17 5.55
C THR A 78 -21.01 13.07 4.54
N GLY A 79 -20.73 11.87 5.03
CA GLY A 79 -20.45 10.71 4.17
C GLY A 79 -19.03 10.60 3.62
N GLY A 80 -18.15 11.59 3.81
CA GLY A 80 -16.76 11.55 3.33
C GLY A 80 -15.90 10.48 4.03
N ASN A 81 -14.88 9.94 3.35
CA ASN A 81 -14.03 8.89 3.91
C ASN A 81 -13.23 9.41 5.11
N PRO A 82 -13.06 8.61 6.19
CA PRO A 82 -12.23 9.04 7.30
C PRO A 82 -10.76 9.11 6.87
N GLY A 83 -10.05 10.15 7.33
CA GLY A 83 -8.69 10.44 6.88
C GLY A 83 -7.68 9.29 7.09
N TRP A 84 -7.85 8.49 8.15
CA TRP A 84 -7.00 7.32 8.40
C TRP A 84 -7.16 6.23 7.34
N LEU A 85 -8.38 6.05 6.80
CA LEU A 85 -8.64 5.06 5.75
C LEU A 85 -8.01 5.52 4.43
N VAL A 86 -8.10 6.81 4.13
CA VAL A 86 -7.44 7.43 2.98
C VAL A 86 -5.91 7.27 3.08
N ALA A 87 -5.34 7.51 4.26
CA ALA A 87 -3.91 7.31 4.50
C ALA A 87 -3.48 5.85 4.29
N LEU A 88 -4.21 4.88 4.85
CA LEU A 88 -3.94 3.45 4.65
C LEU A 88 -4.02 3.05 3.18
N PHE A 89 -5.04 3.55 2.46
CA PHE A 89 -5.23 3.29 1.04
C PHE A 89 -4.02 3.72 0.20
N PHE A 90 -3.56 4.97 0.37
CA PHE A 90 -2.42 5.47 -0.40
C PHE A 90 -1.10 4.84 0.05
N ALA A 91 -0.87 4.71 1.35
CA ALA A 91 0.37 4.12 1.87
C ALA A 91 0.55 2.67 1.38
N SER A 92 -0.51 1.86 1.45
CA SER A 92 -0.48 0.47 0.97
C SER A 92 -0.27 0.39 -0.54
N LEU A 93 -0.95 1.24 -1.33
CA LEU A 93 -0.74 1.32 -2.78
C LEU A 93 0.73 1.64 -3.13
N VAL A 94 1.31 2.65 -2.48
CA VAL A 94 2.70 3.05 -2.71
C VAL A 94 3.65 1.90 -2.37
N VAL A 95 3.47 1.24 -1.22
CA VAL A 95 4.30 0.08 -0.83
C VAL A 95 4.16 -1.05 -1.84
N THR A 96 2.95 -1.38 -2.30
CA THR A 96 2.73 -2.40 -3.32
C THR A 96 3.45 -2.06 -4.62
N VAL A 97 3.38 -0.81 -5.09
CA VAL A 97 4.04 -0.39 -6.34
C VAL A 97 5.56 -0.46 -6.20
N LEU A 98 6.13 0.04 -5.09
CA LEU A 98 7.57 0.06 -4.87
C LEU A 98 8.14 -1.37 -4.68
N CYS A 99 7.55 -2.15 -3.78
CA CYS A 99 8.03 -3.51 -3.50
C CYS A 99 7.76 -4.46 -4.67
N GLY A 100 6.61 -4.33 -5.34
CA GLY A 100 6.27 -5.08 -6.54
C GLY A 100 7.20 -4.74 -7.71
N GLY A 101 7.44 -3.45 -7.95
CA GLY A 101 8.38 -2.99 -8.97
C GLY A 101 9.81 -3.51 -8.73
N LEU A 102 10.28 -3.44 -7.47
CA LEU A 102 11.59 -3.97 -7.10
C LEU A 102 11.67 -5.49 -7.28
N ALA A 103 10.62 -6.23 -6.89
CA ALA A 103 10.57 -7.68 -7.07
C ALA A 103 10.58 -8.07 -8.57
N LEU A 104 9.89 -7.33 -9.43
CA LEU A 104 9.89 -7.53 -10.87
C LEU A 104 11.26 -7.23 -11.48
N ALA A 105 11.88 -6.12 -11.09
CA ALA A 105 13.22 -5.73 -11.56
C ALA A 105 14.30 -6.77 -11.20
N VAL A 106 14.28 -7.26 -9.96
CA VAL A 106 15.18 -8.34 -9.50
C VAL A 106 14.93 -9.61 -10.32
N SER A 107 13.66 -9.99 -10.49
CA SER A 107 13.28 -11.19 -11.24
C SER A 107 13.74 -11.10 -12.70
N SER A 108 13.56 -9.95 -13.36
CA SER A 108 14.03 -9.74 -14.74
C SER A 108 15.55 -9.78 -14.85
N ALA A 109 16.27 -9.19 -13.89
CA ALA A 109 17.73 -9.18 -13.89
C ALA A 109 18.32 -10.58 -13.66
N THR A 110 17.67 -11.42 -12.86
CA THR A 110 18.10 -12.80 -12.61
C THR A 110 17.71 -13.78 -13.72
N ARG A 111 16.69 -13.47 -14.52
CA ARG A 111 16.21 -14.36 -15.60
C ARG A 111 16.95 -14.17 -16.92
N GLY A 112 17.61 -13.02 -17.09
CA GLY A 112 18.45 -12.71 -18.26
C GLY A 112 19.92 -13.14 -18.13
N ARG A 113 20.31 -13.73 -16.99
CA ARG A 113 21.60 -14.41 -16.79
C ARG A 113 21.41 -15.91 -16.92
#